data_AF-A0A920REH4-F1
#
_entry.id   AF-A0A920REH4-F1
#
_cell.length_a   1.000
_cell.length_b   1.000
_cell.length_c   1.000
_cell.angle_alpha   90.00
_cell.angle_beta   90.00
_cell.angle_gamma   90.00
#
_symmetry.space_group_name_H-M   'P 1'
#
loop_
_entity.id
_entity.type
_entity.pdbx_description
1 polymer ?
#
loop_
_entity_poly.entity_id
_entity_poly.type
_entity_poly.pdbx_seq_one_letter_code
_entity_poly.pdbx_strand_id
1 'polypeptide(L)'
;MRILLINPNTSVSITDRLMASASAAISSDTELFPVTADRGVPYIASRIEAAIASNVVMELLPEQATVLTAPSSPLLGTRGSALPESSWITPS
;
A
#
# COMPACT_ATOMS: atom_id res chain seq x y z
N MET A 1 1.86 15.25 -1.76
CA MET A 1 2.26 13.96 -2.36
C MET A 1 1.20 12.91 -2.07
N ARG A 2 0.92 11.94 -2.96
CA ARG A 2 -0.07 10.88 -2.73
C ARG A 2 0.64 9.53 -2.65
N ILE A 3 0.28 8.71 -1.66
CA ILE A 3 0.93 7.44 -1.40
C ILE A 3 -0.12 6.35 -1.29
N LEU A 4 0.09 5.24 -1.99
CA LEU A 4 -0.70 4.04 -1.84
C LEU A 4 -0.08 3.17 -0.73
N LEU A 5 -0.87 2.90 0.31
CA LEU A 5 -0.49 2.06 1.45
C LEU A 5 -1.15 0.69 1.28
N ILE A 6 -0.42 -0.25 0.68
CA ILE A 6 -0.95 -1.57 0.35
C ILE A 6 -0.68 -2.54 1.51
N ASN A 7 -1.75 -3.13 2.03
CA ASN A 7 -1.73 -4.34 2.83
C ASN A 7 -2.10 -5.54 1.93
N PRO A 8 -1.15 -6.40 1.55
CA PRO A 8 -1.44 -7.57 0.71
C PRO A 8 -2.12 -8.72 1.46
N ASN A 9 -2.42 -8.50 2.75
CA ASN A 9 -3.19 -9.40 3.59
C ASN A 9 -4.67 -9.04 3.49
N THR A 10 -5.56 -10.00 3.75
CA THR A 10 -7.02 -9.76 3.74
C THR A 10 -7.56 -9.10 5.02
N SER A 11 -6.67 -8.75 5.96
CA SER A 11 -7.04 -8.24 7.27
C SER A 11 -7.11 -6.71 7.30
N VAL A 12 -8.33 -6.16 7.40
CA VAL A 12 -8.55 -4.71 7.54
C VAL A 12 -7.87 -4.15 8.79
N SER A 13 -7.88 -4.89 9.90
CA SER A 13 -7.26 -4.42 11.14
C SER A 13 -5.74 -4.28 11.06
N ILE A 14 -5.09 -5.03 10.15
CA ILE A 14 -3.67 -4.80 9.82
C ILE A 14 -3.53 -3.49 9.04
N THR A 15 -4.39 -3.23 8.07
CA THR A 15 -4.40 -1.96 7.31
C THR A 15 -4.57 -0.76 8.23
N ASP A 16 -5.46 -0.84 9.23
CA ASP A 16 -5.66 0.22 10.22
C ASP A 16 -4.39 0.50 11.03
N ARG A 17 -3.67 -0.55 11.43
CA ARG A 17 -2.38 -0.41 12.15
C ARG A 17 -1.31 0.23 11.26
N LEU A 18 -1.27 -0.14 9.98
CA LEU A 18 -0.35 0.48 9.02
C LEU A 18 -0.68 1.96 8.84
N MET A 19 -1.97 2.30 8.70
CA MET A 19 -2.43 3.69 8.60
C MET A 19 -2.03 4.52 9.81
N ALA A 20 -2.21 4.00 11.02
CA ALA A 20 -1.82 4.68 12.25
C ALA A 20 -0.30 4.95 12.29
N SER A 21 0.51 3.95 11.93
CA SER A 21 1.98 4.08 11.89
C SER A 21 2.45 5.06 10.80
N ALA A 22 1.92 4.93 9.59
CA ALA A 22 2.28 5.78 8.46
C ALA A 22 1.88 7.24 8.70
N SER A 23 0.68 7.49 9.24
CA SER A 23 0.18 8.83 9.54
C SER A 23 1.08 9.59 10.53
N ALA A 24 1.76 8.89 11.43
CA ALA A 24 2.71 9.49 12.36
C ALA A 24 4.06 9.86 11.72
N ALA A 25 4.37 9.33 10.54
CA ALA A 25 5.68 9.45 9.89
C ALA A 25 5.70 10.37 8.66
N ILE A 26 4.52 10.70 8.10
CA ILE A 26 4.42 11.50 6.88
C ILE A 26 4.37 13.01 7.15
N SER A 27 4.73 13.79 6.13
CA SER A 27 4.57 15.26 6.13
C SER A 27 3.10 15.66 5.98
N SER A 28 2.74 16.86 6.43
CA SER A 28 1.37 17.40 6.37
C SER A 28 0.82 17.58 4.96
N ASP A 29 1.68 17.60 3.94
CA ASP A 29 1.29 17.68 2.52
C ASP A 29 1.15 16.29 1.86
N THR A 30 1.24 15.21 2.63
CA THR A 30 1.14 13.83 2.14
C THR A 30 -0.24 13.24 2.43
N GLU A 31 -0.85 12.63 1.42
CA GLU A 31 -2.13 11.93 1.52
C GLU A 31 -1.91 10.42 1.37
N LEU A 32 -2.50 9.63 2.27
CA LEU A 32 -2.40 8.17 2.28
C LEU A 32 -3.69 7.54 1.76
N PHE A 33 -3.56 6.56 0.87
CA PHE A 33 -4.65 5.76 0.34
C PHE A 33 -4.47 4.31 0.79
N PRO A 34 -5.21 3.86 1.83
CA PRO A 34 -5.12 2.47 2.29
C PRO A 34 -5.80 1.52 1.30
N VAL A 35 -5.16 0.38 1.05
CA VAL A 35 -5.75 -0.74 0.30
C VAL A 35 -5.54 -2.02 1.09
N THR A 36 -6.62 -2.76 1.29
CA THR A 36 -6.58 -4.13 1.83
C THR A 36 -6.88 -5.08 0.68
N ALA A 37 -6.09 -6.14 0.55
CA ALA A 37 -6.37 -7.18 -0.44
C ALA A 37 -7.73 -7.85 -0.17
N ASP A 38 -8.48 -8.15 -1.22
CA ASP A 38 -9.74 -8.91 -1.16
C ASP A 38 -9.51 -10.43 -1.16
N ARG A 39 -8.33 -10.87 -1.61
CA ARG A 39 -7.90 -12.26 -1.70
C ARG A 39 -6.47 -12.46 -1.17
N GLY A 40 -6.13 -13.72 -0.90
CA GLY A 40 -4.80 -14.11 -0.42
C GLY A 40 -4.86 -14.66 1.00
N VAL A 41 -3.88 -14.28 1.83
CA VAL A 41 -3.72 -14.81 3.18
C VAL A 41 -4.12 -13.76 4.23
N PRO A 42 -4.72 -14.17 5.36
CA PRO A 42 -5.09 -13.22 6.42
C PRO A 42 -3.88 -12.65 7.15
N TYR A 43 -2.76 -13.39 7.14
CA TYR A 43 -1.50 -13.01 7.77
C TYR A 43 -0.33 -13.69 7.05
N ILE A 44 0.80 -12.98 6.90
CA ILE A 44 2.00 -13.49 6.24
C ILE A 44 3.02 -13.89 7.31
N ALA A 45 3.20 -15.18 7.52
CA ALA A 45 4.12 -15.76 8.51
C ALA A 45 5.20 -16.65 7.89
N SER A 46 5.12 -16.93 6.59
CA SER A 46 6.03 -17.83 5.88
C SER A 46 6.46 -17.28 4.52
N ARG A 47 7.51 -17.88 3.96
CA ARG A 47 8.02 -17.53 2.63
C ARG A 47 7.03 -17.81 1.51
N ILE A 48 6.25 -18.88 1.62
CA ILE A 48 5.23 -19.24 0.62
C ILE A 48 4.11 -18.19 0.63
N GLU A 49 3.65 -17.80 1.82
CA GLU A 49 2.65 -16.74 1.98
C GLU A 49 3.18 -15.39 1.48
N ALA A 50 4.45 -15.07 1.72
CA ALA A 50 5.07 -13.86 1.18
C ALA A 50 5.13 -13.87 -0.37
N ALA A 51 5.36 -15.03 -0.98
CA ALA A 51 5.33 -15.16 -2.45
C ALA A 51 3.90 -14.93 -2.99
N ILE A 52 2.87 -15.48 -2.33
CA ILE A 52 1.46 -15.23 -2.67
C ILE A 52 1.15 -13.73 -2.56
N ALA A 53 1.50 -13.13 -1.42
CA ALA A 53 1.29 -11.71 -1.16
C ALA A 53 1.99 -10.81 -2.19
N SER A 54 3.18 -11.20 -2.67
CA SER A 54 3.92 -10.43 -3.68
C SER A 54 3.14 -10.34 -5.00
N ASN A 55 2.49 -11.43 -5.42
CA ASN A 55 1.64 -11.40 -6.61
C ASN A 55 0.40 -10.52 -6.40
N VAL A 56 -0.22 -10.61 -5.22
CA VAL A 56 -1.36 -9.74 -4.85
C VAL A 56 -0.97 -8.26 -4.88
N VAL A 57 0.22 -7.88 -4.41
CA VAL A 57 0.71 -6.49 -4.55
C VAL A 57 0.71 -6.08 -6.02
N MET A 58 1.26 -6.92 -6.92
CA MET A 58 1.33 -6.58 -8.35
C MET A 58 -0.05 -6.38 -8.99
N GLU A 59 -1.07 -7.13 -8.55
CA GLU A 59 -2.46 -6.95 -9.00
C GLU A 59 -3.07 -5.63 -8.51
N LEU A 60 -2.70 -5.18 -7.32
CA LEU A 60 -3.22 -3.97 -6.67
C LEU A 60 -2.48 -2.70 -7.07
N LEU A 61 -1.37 -2.80 -7.81
CA LEU A 61 -0.55 -1.65 -8.17
C LEU A 61 -1.10 -0.90 -9.39
N PRO A 62 -1.42 0.40 -9.25
CA PRO A 62 -1.58 1.28 -10.40
C PRO A 62 -0.26 1.41 -11.16
N GLU A 63 -0.34 1.58 -12.48
CA GLU A 63 0.84 1.73 -13.37
C GLU A 63 1.81 2.84 -12.94
N GLN A 64 1.32 3.89 -12.27
CA GLN A 64 2.10 5.06 -11.83
C GLN A 64 2.27 5.14 -10.30
N ALA A 65 2.00 4.06 -9.56
CA ALA A 65 1.99 4.12 -8.09
C ALA A 65 3.39 4.11 -7.47
N THR A 66 3.55 4.95 -6.45
CA THR A 66 4.62 4.83 -5.46
C THR A 66 4.08 4.09 -4.25
N VAL A 67 4.75 3.01 -3.85
CA VAL A 67 4.25 2.04 -2.87
C VAL A 67 4.93 2.27 -1.53
N LEU A 68 4.13 2.48 -0.47
CA LEU A 68 4.58 2.20 0.88
C LEU A 68 4.05 0.83 1.29
N THR A 69 4.89 -0.18 1.12
CA THR A 69 4.71 -1.46 1.81
C THR A 69 5.41 -1.32 3.14
N ALA A 70 4.70 -1.55 4.25
CA ALA A 70 5.35 -1.67 5.54
C ALA A 70 6.25 -2.92 5.51
N PRO A 71 7.58 -2.77 5.47
CA PRO A 71 8.44 -3.92 5.59
C PRO A 71 8.53 -4.28 7.06
N SER A 72 8.98 -5.49 7.35
CA SER A 72 9.70 -5.82 8.57
C SER A 72 11.04 -5.04 8.72
N SER A 73 11.05 -3.76 8.31
CA SER A 73 12.09 -2.70 8.34
C SER A 73 13.46 -3.03 7.72
N PRO A 74 14.34 -2.04 7.43
CA PRO A 74 14.16 -0.66 6.95
C PRO A 74 14.69 -0.55 5.50
N LEU A 75 14.16 0.34 4.65
CA LEU A 75 14.92 1.09 3.63
C LEU A 75 13.94 1.96 2.83
N LEU A 76 14.18 3.26 2.95
CA LEU A 76 13.40 4.37 2.46
C LEU A 76 13.64 4.61 0.96
N GLY A 77 12.56 4.76 0.19
CA GLY A 77 12.42 5.74 -0.89
C GLY A 77 12.81 5.34 -2.31
N THR A 78 11.87 5.42 -3.24
CA THR A 78 12.15 5.80 -4.64
C THR A 78 11.17 6.90 -5.09
N ARG A 79 11.74 7.97 -5.65
CA ARG A 79 11.12 9.25 -6.02
C ARG A 79 10.04 9.10 -7.09
N GLY A 80 8.93 9.84 -6.94
CA GLY A 80 7.99 10.14 -8.02
C GLY A 80 8.26 11.50 -8.70
N SER A 81 8.00 11.61 -10.01
CA SER A 81 7.98 12.88 -10.75
C SER A 81 6.77 13.01 -11.70
N ALA A 82 5.90 13.99 -11.37
CA ALA A 82 5.05 14.91 -12.16
C ALA A 82 3.83 14.48 -13.05
N LEU A 83 2.61 14.77 -12.52
CA LEU A 83 1.33 15.41 -13.02
C LEU A 83 0.81 15.25 -14.49
N PRO A 84 -0.50 15.45 -14.88
CA PRO A 84 -1.74 15.88 -14.14
C PRO A 84 -2.94 14.86 -14.25
N GLU A 85 -3.83 14.74 -13.25
CA GLU A 85 -5.15 15.39 -13.00
C GLU A 85 -6.34 14.77 -13.79
N SER A 86 -7.32 14.20 -13.06
CA SER A 86 -8.55 13.49 -13.50
C SER A 86 -8.42 11.99 -13.84
N SER A 87 -8.96 11.12 -12.98
CA SER A 87 -9.50 9.76 -13.29
C SER A 87 -9.49 8.79 -12.11
N TRP A 88 -8.97 9.19 -10.95
CA TRP A 88 -9.10 8.34 -9.76
C TRP A 88 -10.52 8.49 -9.18
N ILE A 89 -11.42 7.64 -9.66
CA ILE A 89 -12.70 7.22 -9.05
C ILE A 89 -13.95 7.97 -9.55
N THR A 90 -14.73 7.30 -10.40
CA THR A 90 -16.21 7.32 -10.33
C THR A 90 -16.72 5.87 -10.31
N PRO A 91 -17.31 5.38 -9.21
CA PRO A 91 -18.14 4.18 -9.25
C PRO A 91 -19.58 4.62 -9.59
N SER A 92 -20.16 4.04 -10.65
CA SER A 92 -21.62 4.02 -10.83
C SER A 92 -22.26 3.00 -9.89
#